data_AF-A0A2A4IVC3-F1
#
_entry.id   AF-A0A2A4IVC3-F1
#
_cell.length_a   1.000
_cell.length_b   1.000
_cell.length_c   1.000
_cell.angle_alpha   90.00
_cell.angle_beta   90.00
_cell.angle_gamma   90.00
#
_symmetry.space_group_name_H-M   'P 1'
#
loop_
_entity.id
_entity.type
_entity.pdbx_description
1 polymer ?
#
loop_
_entity_poly.entity_id
_entity_poly.type
_entity_poly.pdbx_seq_one_letter_code
_entity_poly.pdbx_strand_id
1 'polypeptide(L)'
;MKQIVSEKIGKRFEVQNSLEGLYKVVPKEILPIEYGGNERSTHELQEELLNELSLESNVKYIEMMSKAGTDESKRHASKFNEEYMGMPGCFRNLSVD
;
A
#
# COMPACT_ATOMS: atom_id res chain seq x y z
N MET A 1 -5.08 16.67 -1.45
CA MET A 1 -4.27 15.44 -1.61
C MET A 1 -2.85 15.57 -1.10
N LYS A 2 -2.02 16.50 -1.59
CA LYS A 2 -0.61 16.58 -1.13
C LYS A 2 -0.45 16.88 0.37
N GLN A 3 -1.43 17.56 0.98
CA GLN A 3 -1.46 17.89 2.40
C GLN A 3 -1.79 16.70 3.33
N ILE A 4 -2.36 15.61 2.79
CA ILE A 4 -2.79 14.44 3.60
C ILE A 4 -1.86 13.23 3.42
N VAL A 5 -0.85 13.33 2.56
CA VAL A 5 0.14 12.26 2.34
C VAL A 5 1.47 12.64 2.99
N SER A 6 2.25 11.65 3.41
CA SER A 6 3.60 11.90 3.94
C SER A 6 4.47 12.59 2.89
N GLU A 7 5.47 13.37 3.34
CA GLU A 7 6.38 14.07 2.44
C GLU A 7 7.08 13.11 1.46
N LYS A 8 7.44 11.91 1.93
CA LYS A 8 8.05 10.85 1.10
C LYS A 8 7.15 10.43 -0.05
N ILE A 9 5.85 10.21 0.20
CA ILE A 9 4.89 9.83 -0.85
C ILE A 9 4.58 11.06 -1.72
N GLY A 10 4.44 12.24 -1.11
CA GLY A 10 4.22 13.51 -1.79
C GLY A 10 5.27 13.83 -2.86
N LYS A 11 6.53 13.44 -2.64
CA LYS A 11 7.64 13.59 -3.60
C LYS A 11 7.58 12.64 -4.79
N ARG A 12 6.79 11.56 -4.72
CA ARG A 12 6.65 10.56 -5.81
C ARG A 12 5.48 10.86 -6.76
N PHE A 13 4.64 11.83 -6.43
CA PHE A 13 3.60 12.29 -7.35
C PHE A 13 4.22 13.19 -8.40
N GLU A 14 4.18 12.74 -9.65
CA GLU A 14 4.49 13.55 -10.82
C GLU A 14 3.19 13.90 -11.55
N VAL A 15 3.02 15.19 -11.87
CA VAL A 15 1.86 15.69 -12.61
C VAL A 15 2.35 16.13 -13.97
N GLN A 16 1.87 15.46 -15.01
CA GLN A 16 2.21 15.77 -16.39
C GLN A 16 1.03 16.51 -17.04
N ASN A 17 1.30 17.68 -17.61
CA ASN A 17 0.27 18.52 -18.24
C ASN A 17 -0.01 18.13 -19.70
N SER A 18 0.81 17.25 -20.27
CA SER A 18 0.69 16.78 -21.65
C SER A 18 1.12 15.33 -21.78
N LEU A 19 0.65 14.66 -22.84
CA LEU A 19 1.08 13.30 -23.19
C LEU A 19 2.58 13.22 -23.49
N GLU A 20 3.16 14.27 -24.06
CA GLU A 20 4.61 14.35 -24.29
C GLU A 20 5.41 14.32 -22.98
N GLY A 21 4.90 14.95 -21.92
CA GLY A 21 5.48 14.88 -20.58
C GLY A 21 5.38 13.47 -20.00
N LEU A 22 4.24 12.80 -20.21
CA LEU A 22 4.02 11.42 -19.78
C LEU A 22 5.02 10.44 -20.44
N TYR A 23 5.26 10.57 -21.74
CA TYR A 23 6.18 9.68 -22.48
C TYR A 23 7.65 9.76 -22.03
N LYS A 24 8.04 10.81 -21.31
CA LYS A 24 9.39 10.94 -20.73
C LYS A 24 9.58 10.07 -19.50
N VAL A 25 8.49 9.73 -18.83
CA VAL A 25 8.48 9.02 -17.54
C VAL A 25 7.97 7.59 -17.70
N VAL A 26 7.02 7.39 -18.62
CA VAL A 26 6.42 6.10 -18.94
C VAL A 26 6.72 5.73 -20.40
N PRO A 27 7.36 4.59 -20.68
CA PRO A 27 7.62 4.14 -22.05
C PRO A 27 6.33 3.99 -22.87
N LYS A 28 6.37 4.39 -24.14
CA LYS A 28 5.22 4.28 -25.05
C LYS A 28 4.79 2.83 -25.32
N GLU A 29 5.74 1.90 -25.26
CA GLU A 29 5.52 0.49 -25.55
C GLU A 29 4.51 -0.15 -24.58
N ILE A 30 4.42 0.34 -23.35
CA ILE A 30 3.52 -0.19 -22.31
C ILE A 30 2.26 0.65 -22.12
N LEU A 31 2.14 1.76 -22.85
CA LEU A 31 0.98 2.63 -22.78
C LEU A 31 -0.10 2.15 -23.74
N PRO A 32 -1.38 2.16 -23.33
CA PRO A 32 -2.49 1.82 -24.21
C PRO A 32 -2.57 2.74 -25.42
N ILE A 33 -3.17 2.25 -26.51
CA ILE A 33 -3.40 3.03 -27.73
C ILE A 33 -4.15 4.35 -27.48
N GLU A 34 -5.07 4.41 -26.52
CA GLU A 34 -5.83 5.63 -26.22
C GLU A 34 -4.96 6.74 -25.63
N TYR A 35 -3.82 6.38 -25.05
CA TYR A 35 -2.81 7.31 -24.56
C TYR A 35 -1.67 7.51 -25.54
N GLY A 36 -1.82 7.10 -26.81
CA GLY A 36 -0.82 7.24 -27.86
C GLY A 36 0.42 6.34 -27.71
N GLY A 37 0.26 5.22 -27.01
CA GLY A 37 1.25 4.15 -26.90
C GLY A 37 1.03 3.02 -27.92
N ASN A 38 1.76 1.93 -27.73
CA ASN A 38 1.77 0.76 -28.63
C ASN A 38 1.16 -0.50 -27.99
N GLU A 39 0.75 -0.45 -26.73
CA GLU A 39 0.11 -1.57 -26.04
C GLU A 39 -1.35 -1.70 -26.49
N ARG A 40 -2.00 -2.80 -26.10
CA ARG A 40 -3.43 -3.06 -26.33
C ARG A 40 -4.35 -1.96 -25.79
N SER A 41 -5.60 -1.99 -26.20
CA SER A 41 -6.59 -1.00 -25.78
C SER A 41 -6.83 -1.04 -24.28
N THR A 42 -7.22 0.11 -23.72
CA THR A 42 -7.59 0.23 -22.31
C THR A 42 -8.72 -0.74 -21.96
N HIS A 43 -9.65 -0.96 -22.89
CA HIS A 43 -10.74 -1.91 -22.71
C HIS A 43 -10.25 -3.36 -22.59
N GLU A 44 -9.40 -3.82 -23.50
CA GLU A 44 -8.84 -5.19 -23.47
C GLU A 44 -8.01 -5.42 -22.20
N LEU A 45 -7.17 -4.46 -21.81
CA LEU A 45 -6.38 -4.55 -20.59
C LEU A 45 -7.25 -4.60 -19.33
N GLN A 46 -8.33 -3.83 -19.31
CA GLN A 46 -9.29 -3.85 -18.20
C GLN A 46 -10.04 -5.19 -18.14
N GLU A 47 -10.47 -5.72 -19.28
CA GLU A 47 -11.15 -7.01 -19.35
C GLU A 47 -10.26 -8.15 -18.87
N GLU A 48 -8.99 -8.19 -19.30
CA GLU A 48 -8.03 -9.18 -18.83
C GLU A 48 -7.77 -9.10 -17.33
N LEU A 49 -7.58 -7.89 -16.79
CA LEU A 49 -7.41 -7.70 -15.37
C LEU A 49 -8.65 -8.15 -14.58
N LEU A 50 -9.85 -7.85 -15.09
CA LEU A 50 -11.09 -8.28 -14.47
C LEU A 50 -11.24 -9.80 -14.48
N ASN A 51 -10.90 -10.44 -15.60
CA ASN A 51 -10.93 -11.89 -15.73
C ASN A 51 -9.96 -12.57 -14.75
N GLU A 52 -8.73 -12.06 -14.63
CA GLU A 52 -7.74 -12.57 -13.68
C GLU A 52 -8.22 -12.39 -12.23
N LEU A 53 -8.71 -11.20 -11.86
CA LEU A 53 -9.22 -10.94 -10.51
C LEU A 53 -10.47 -11.77 -10.18
N SER A 54 -11.27 -12.11 -11.19
CA SER A 54 -12.49 -12.91 -11.04
C SER A 54 -12.23 -14.42 -10.98
N LEU A 55 -10.99 -14.88 -11.16
CA LEU A 55 -10.64 -16.29 -10.97
C LEU A 55 -11.01 -16.74 -9.56
N GLU A 56 -11.64 -17.90 -9.45
CA GLU A 56 -12.12 -18.43 -8.18
C GLU A 56 -11.01 -18.55 -7.13
N SER A 57 -9.78 -18.88 -7.54
CA SER A 57 -8.60 -18.90 -6.67
C SER A 57 -8.28 -17.54 -6.08
N ASN A 58 -8.30 -16.49 -6.91
CA ASN A 58 -7.99 -15.12 -6.50
C ASN A 58 -9.09 -14.57 -5.61
N VAL A 59 -10.36 -14.81 -5.95
CA VAL A 59 -11.52 -14.44 -5.12
C VAL A 59 -11.44 -15.11 -3.75
N LYS A 60 -11.20 -16.43 -3.68
CA LYS A 60 -11.05 -17.16 -2.41
C LYS A 60 -9.88 -16.65 -1.59
N TYR A 61 -8.76 -16.33 -2.24
CA TYR A 61 -7.59 -15.76 -1.57
C TYR A 61 -7.90 -14.39 -0.97
N ILE A 62 -8.56 -13.50 -1.72
CA ILE A 62 -8.98 -12.19 -1.24
C ILE A 62 -9.98 -12.34 -0.08
N GLU A 63 -10.93 -13.28 -0.16
CA GLU A 63 -11.87 -13.54 0.93
C GLU A 63 -11.15 -14.04 2.20
N MET A 64 -10.19 -14.97 2.06
CA MET A 64 -9.35 -15.41 3.17
C MET A 64 -8.60 -14.23 3.80
N MET A 65 -7.93 -13.44 2.98
CA MET A 65 -7.14 -12.28 3.44
C MET A 65 -8.00 -11.19 4.05
N SER A 66 -9.26 -11.04 3.61
CA SER A 66 -10.20 -10.10 4.23
C SER A 66 -10.47 -10.40 5.71
N LYS A 67 -10.27 -11.66 6.12
CA LYS A 67 -10.41 -12.14 7.51
C LYS A 67 -9.09 -12.06 8.29
N ALA A 68 -7.98 -11.66 7.65
CA ALA A 68 -6.70 -11.52 8.32
C ALA A 68 -6.75 -10.36 9.32
N GLY A 69 -6.35 -10.64 10.56
CA GLY A 69 -6.37 -9.68 11.66
C GLY A 69 -5.43 -10.12 12.78
N THR A 70 -5.27 -9.27 13.78
CA THR A 70 -4.46 -9.60 14.96
C THR A 70 -5.33 -10.36 15.96
N ASP A 71 -4.86 -11.55 16.36
CA ASP A 71 -5.46 -12.27 17.47
C ASP A 71 -5.05 -11.60 18.79
N GLU A 72 -5.92 -10.72 19.29
CA GLU A 72 -5.69 -9.94 20.51
C GLU A 72 -5.57 -10.80 21.77
N SER A 73 -6.05 -12.04 21.77
CA SER A 73 -5.87 -12.96 22.91
C SER A 73 -4.39 -13.31 23.14
N LYS A 74 -3.58 -13.21 22.09
CA LYS A 74 -2.12 -13.43 22.13
C LYS A 74 -1.34 -12.16 22.43
N ARG A 75 -2.01 -11.00 22.49
CA ARG A 75 -1.36 -9.77 22.96
C ARG A 75 -1.05 -9.98 24.44
N HIS A 76 0.22 -9.89 24.79
CA HIS A 76 0.63 -9.98 26.19
C HIS A 76 -0.09 -8.88 26.97
N ALA A 77 -0.99 -9.26 27.88
CA ALA A 77 -1.66 -8.30 28.73
C ALA A 77 -0.57 -7.52 29.48
N SER A 78 -0.55 -6.21 29.28
CA SER A 78 0.23 -5.29 30.07
C SER A 78 -0.31 -5.32 31.49
N LYS A 79 0.05 -6.33 32.29
CA LYS A 79 -0.05 -6.20 33.74
C LYS A 79 0.97 -5.12 34.10
N PHE A 80 0.47 -3.90 34.31
CA PHE A 80 1.24 -2.82 34.89
C PHE A 80 1.71 -3.31 36.25
N ASN A 81 3.01 -3.56 36.37
CA ASN A 81 3.61 -4.12 37.56
C ASN A 81 4.21 -2.95 38.34
N GLU A 82 3.47 -2.45 39.34
CA GLU A 82 3.91 -1.31 40.16
C GLU A 82 5.22 -1.58 40.91
N GLU A 83 5.54 -2.85 41.19
CA GLU A 83 6.78 -3.25 41.86
C GLU A 83 8.03 -3.08 40.99
N TYR A 84 7.88 -2.95 39.67
CA TYR A 84 8.98 -2.79 38.73
C TYR A 84 8.72 -1.56 37.85
N MET A 85 9.35 -0.44 38.20
CA MET A 85 9.66 0.66 37.27
C MET A 85 10.29 0.09 35.97
N GLY A 86 9.45 -0.30 35.00
CA GLY A 86 9.89 -1.09 33.85
C GLY A 86 8.95 -2.24 33.52
N MET A 87 7.83 -1.91 32.89
CA MET A 87 7.03 -2.88 32.15
C MET A 87 7.91 -3.54 31.05
N PRO A 88 7.69 -4.82 30.69
CA PRO A 88 8.65 -5.56 29.86
C PRO A 88 8.74 -4.94 28.46
N GLY A 89 9.93 -4.44 28.07
CA GLY A 89 10.23 -4.15 26.68
C GLY A 89 11.18 -2.99 26.40
N CYS A 90 11.09 -1.86 27.09
CA CYS A 90 11.98 -0.73 26.80
C CYS A 90 11.74 0.37 27.82
N PHE A 91 12.74 0.75 28.61
CA PHE A 91 13.09 2.12 29.01
C PHE A 91 14.20 2.02 30.05
N ARG A 92 15.28 2.80 29.90
CA ARG A 92 16.28 2.97 30.96
C ARG A 92 15.74 4.02 31.93
N ASN A 93 15.80 3.73 33.22
CA ASN A 93 15.39 4.66 34.28
C ASN A 93 16.24 5.94 34.21
N LEU A 94 15.58 7.09 34.10
CA LEU A 94 16.21 8.41 34.27
C LEU A 94 16.01 8.83 35.72
N SER A 95 17.07 8.79 36.52
CA SER A 95 17.10 9.41 37.85
C SER A 95 17.47 10.88 37.70
N VAL A 96 16.57 11.77 38.09
CA VAL A 96 16.82 13.22 38.17
C VAL A 96 17.08 13.54 39.65
N ASP A 97 18.20 14.21 39.92
CA ASP A 97 18.54 14.81 41.22
C ASP A 97 17.75 16.11 41.43
#